data_AF-A0A2P4T883-F1
#
_entry.id   AF-A0A2P4T883-F1
#
_cell.length_a   1.000
_cell.length_b   1.000
_cell.length_c   1.000
_cell.angle_alpha   90.00
_cell.angle_beta   90.00
_cell.angle_gamma   90.00
#
_symmetry.space_group_name_H-M   'P 1'
#
loop_
_entity.id
_entity.type
_entity.pdbx_description
1 polymer ?
#
loop_
_entity_poly.entity_id
_entity_poly.type
_entity_poly.pdbx_seq_one_letter_code
_entity_poly.pdbx_strand_id
1 'polypeptide(L)'
;YAFLLFQEESSVQALIDACIEEDGKLYLCVSSPTIKDKPVQIRPWNLSDSDFVMDGSQPLDPRKTIFVGGVPRPLRAVELAMIMDRLYGGVCYAGIDTDPELKYPKGAGRVAFSNQQSYIAAISARFVQLQHGDIDKRVEVKPYVLDDQMCDECQGARCGGKFAPFFCANVTCLQYYCEFCWANIHSRAGREFHKPLVKEGADRPRQIHFRWN
;
A
#
# COMPACT_ATOMS: atom_id res chain seq x y z
N TYR A 1 -12.81 19.91 -1.19
CA TYR A 1 -11.97 19.56 -0.02
C TYR A 1 -10.54 19.97 -0.33
N ALA A 2 -9.74 20.25 0.69
CA ALA A 2 -8.34 20.64 0.56
C ALA A 2 -7.48 19.84 1.56
N PHE A 3 -6.18 19.81 1.32
CA PHE A 3 -5.20 19.20 2.21
C PHE A 3 -4.33 20.32 2.78
N LEU A 4 -4.13 20.30 4.09
CA LEU A 4 -3.25 21.22 4.79
C LEU A 4 -1.98 20.47 5.16
N LEU A 5 -0.83 21.08 4.88
CA LEU A 5 0.48 20.58 5.28
C LEU A 5 1.09 21.64 6.19
N PHE A 6 1.51 21.21 7.38
CA PHE A 6 2.18 22.05 8.35
C PHE A 6 3.65 21.62 8.44
N GLN A 7 4.54 22.59 8.68
CA GLN A 7 5.95 22.31 8.93
C GLN A 7 6.18 21.80 10.35
N GLU A 8 5.37 22.27 11.31
CA GLU A 8 5.51 21.94 12.72
C GLU A 8 4.27 21.23 13.27
N GLU A 9 4.49 20.19 14.08
CA GLU A 9 3.43 19.45 14.78
C GLU A 9 2.64 20.36 15.74
N SER A 10 3.33 21.30 16.40
CA SER A 10 2.73 22.33 17.27
C SER A 10 1.62 23.13 16.57
N SER A 11 1.78 23.40 15.28
CA SER A 11 0.80 24.13 14.48
C SER A 11 -0.45 23.29 14.19
N VAL A 12 -0.28 21.96 14.04
CA VAL A 12 -1.40 21.03 13.91
C VAL A 12 -2.16 20.96 15.23
N GLN A 13 -1.44 20.88 16.37
CA GLN A 13 -2.06 20.86 17.69
C GLN A 13 -2.84 22.15 17.96
N ALA A 14 -2.26 23.32 17.67
CA ALA A 14 -2.93 24.61 17.82
C ALA A 14 -4.19 24.72 16.95
N LEU A 15 -4.19 24.14 15.73
CA LEU A 15 -5.38 24.06 14.89
C LEU A 15 -6.46 23.17 15.52
N ILE A 16 -6.07 22.02 16.06
CA ILE A 16 -7.00 21.09 16.73
C ILE A 16 -7.61 21.75 17.97
N ASP A 17 -6.80 22.41 18.80
CA ASP A 17 -7.25 23.08 20.02
C ASP A 17 -8.19 24.27 19.73
N ALA A 18 -8.09 24.87 18.54
CA ALA A 18 -8.98 25.93 18.08
C ALA A 18 -10.28 25.40 17.44
N CYS A 19 -10.41 24.09 17.22
CA CYS A 19 -11.61 23.51 16.64
C CYS A 19 -12.74 23.36 17.67
N ILE A 20 -13.97 23.41 17.16
CA ILE A 20 -15.18 23.02 17.88
C ILE A 20 -15.34 21.51 17.68
N GLU A 21 -15.46 20.76 18.78
CA GLU A 21 -15.73 19.32 18.73
C GLU A 21 -17.23 19.04 18.83
N GLU A 22 -17.79 18.37 17.81
CA GLU A 22 -19.18 17.90 17.77
C GLU A 22 -19.22 16.46 17.25
N ASP A 23 -19.86 15.55 18.00
CA ASP A 23 -19.95 14.11 17.66
C ASP A 23 -18.60 13.45 17.34
N GLY A 24 -17.54 13.83 18.06
CA GLY A 24 -16.17 13.34 17.84
C GLY A 24 -15.53 13.81 16.53
N LYS A 25 -16.10 14.85 15.89
CA LYS A 25 -15.56 15.49 14.69
C LYS A 25 -15.13 16.92 15.04
N LEU A 26 -14.02 17.34 14.46
CA LEU A 26 -13.50 18.70 14.63
C LEU A 26 -14.01 19.60 13.52
N TYR A 27 -14.46 20.80 13.88
CA TYR A 27 -14.91 21.81 12.95
C TYR A 27 -14.24 23.15 13.23
N LEU A 28 -13.94 23.88 12.16
CA LEU A 28 -13.49 25.27 12.23
C LEU A 28 -14.42 26.12 11.38
N CYS A 29 -14.85 27.27 11.89
CA CYS A 29 -15.64 28.21 11.09
C CYS A 29 -14.70 29.04 10.21
N VAL A 30 -14.94 29.01 8.90
CA VAL A 30 -14.21 29.85 7.94
C VAL A 30 -15.17 30.76 7.19
N SER A 31 -14.78 32.02 7.07
CA SER A 31 -15.54 33.04 6.35
C SER A 31 -14.87 33.36 5.01
N SER A 32 -15.68 33.53 3.98
CA SER A 32 -15.30 34.07 2.67
C SER A 32 -16.07 35.38 2.41
N PRO A 33 -15.73 36.14 1.35
CA PRO A 33 -16.50 37.34 1.00
C PRO A 33 -18.00 37.09 0.76
N THR A 34 -18.38 35.84 0.44
CA THR A 34 -19.76 35.47 0.09
C THR A 34 -20.45 34.59 1.15
N ILE A 35 -19.71 33.94 2.05
CA ILE A 35 -20.25 33.03 3.05
C ILE A 35 -19.60 33.34 4.40
N LYS A 36 -20.39 33.66 5.41
CA LYS A 36 -19.90 33.84 6.78
C LYS A 36 -19.99 32.53 7.56
N ASP A 37 -19.00 32.30 8.42
CA ASP A 37 -18.95 31.25 9.44
C ASP A 37 -19.34 29.86 8.93
N LYS A 38 -18.84 29.52 7.74
CA LYS A 38 -19.07 28.19 7.18
C LYS A 38 -18.31 27.17 8.03
N PRO A 39 -18.98 26.20 8.68
CA PRO A 39 -18.28 25.14 9.38
C PRO A 39 -17.58 24.25 8.36
N VAL A 40 -16.26 24.11 8.48
CA VAL A 40 -15.47 23.15 7.72
C VAL A 40 -14.96 22.07 8.65
N GLN A 41 -15.10 20.82 8.23
CA GLN A 41 -14.60 19.69 9.01
C GLN A 41 -13.07 19.62 8.89
N ILE A 42 -12.40 19.56 10.03
CA ILE A 42 -10.97 19.30 10.15
C ILE A 42 -10.79 17.81 10.48
N ARG A 43 -9.97 17.11 9.71
CA ARG A 43 -9.68 15.68 9.88
C ARG A 43 -8.17 15.50 9.93
N PRO A 44 -7.54 15.60 11.12
CA PRO A 44 -6.12 15.33 11.25
C PRO A 44 -5.84 13.86 10.94
N TRP A 45 -4.63 13.57 10.47
CA TRP A 45 -4.15 12.21 10.26
C TRP A 45 -3.26 11.81 11.42
N ASN A 46 -3.60 10.71 12.11
CA ASN A 46 -2.78 10.23 13.20
C ASN A 46 -1.65 9.35 12.64
N LEU A 47 -0.43 9.58 13.12
CA LEU A 47 0.72 8.74 12.76
C LEU A 47 0.52 7.28 13.17
N SER A 48 -0.23 7.02 14.25
CA SER A 48 -0.56 5.64 14.66
C SER A 48 -1.45 4.90 13.68
N ASP A 49 -2.13 5.61 12.77
CA ASP A 49 -3.01 5.00 11.76
C ASP A 49 -2.27 4.53 10.50
N SER A 50 -0.94 4.75 10.44
CA SER A 50 -0.13 4.37 9.27
C SER A 50 0.08 2.87 9.14
N ASP A 51 0.07 2.12 10.24
CA ASP A 51 0.41 0.71 10.27
C ASP A 51 -0.50 -0.05 11.23
N PHE A 52 -0.86 -1.28 10.88
CA PHE A 52 -1.68 -2.13 11.73
C PHE A 52 -1.26 -3.59 11.58
N VAL A 53 -1.01 -4.24 12.72
CA VAL A 53 -0.73 -5.68 12.80
C VAL A 53 -1.98 -6.38 13.31
N MET A 54 -2.55 -7.25 12.48
CA MET A 54 -3.73 -8.05 12.83
C MET A 54 -3.33 -9.35 13.52
N ASP A 55 -2.26 -9.98 13.06
CA ASP A 55 -1.66 -11.16 13.65
C ASP A 55 -0.13 -11.01 13.66
N GLY A 56 0.44 -10.90 14.86
CA GLY A 56 1.90 -10.77 15.08
C GLY A 56 2.59 -12.10 15.38
N SER A 57 1.89 -13.23 15.32
CA SER A 57 2.45 -14.55 15.65
C SER A 57 3.39 -15.10 14.58
N GLN A 58 3.28 -14.60 13.34
CA GLN A 58 4.08 -15.05 12.20
C GLN A 58 4.90 -13.90 11.64
N PRO A 59 6.15 -14.14 11.20
CA PRO A 59 6.93 -13.14 10.50
C PRO A 59 6.23 -12.74 9.20
N LEU A 60 6.22 -11.44 8.90
CA LEU A 60 5.69 -10.95 7.62
C LEU A 60 6.59 -11.39 6.49
N ASP A 61 5.97 -11.95 5.46
CA ASP A 61 6.63 -12.29 4.22
C ASP A 61 6.32 -11.21 3.17
N PRO A 62 7.33 -10.40 2.78
CA PRO A 62 7.15 -9.37 1.77
C PRO A 62 6.68 -9.91 0.41
N ARG A 63 6.91 -11.21 0.12
CA ARG A 63 6.45 -11.86 -1.12
C ARG A 63 4.96 -12.21 -1.11
N LYS A 64 4.32 -12.22 0.06
CA LYS A 64 2.86 -12.34 0.22
C LYS A 64 2.19 -10.97 0.45
N THR A 65 2.85 -9.90 0.02
CA THR A 65 2.34 -8.53 0.16
C THR A 65 1.79 -8.01 -1.16
N ILE A 66 0.64 -7.36 -1.10
CA ILE A 66 0.03 -6.63 -2.22
C ILE A 66 0.20 -5.13 -2.02
N PHE A 67 0.30 -4.41 -3.13
CA PHE A 67 0.13 -2.96 -3.21
C PHE A 67 -1.33 -2.64 -3.56
N VAL A 68 -1.89 -1.65 -2.86
CA VAL A 68 -3.27 -1.17 -3.05
C VAL A 68 -3.21 0.31 -3.43
N GLY A 69 -3.41 0.60 -4.71
CA GLY A 69 -3.35 1.94 -5.28
C GLY A 69 -4.71 2.62 -5.31
N GLY A 70 -4.75 3.89 -4.91
CA GLY A 70 -5.95 4.72 -4.99
C GLY A 70 -6.84 4.67 -3.75
N VAL A 71 -6.37 4.19 -2.61
CA VAL A 71 -7.15 4.20 -1.36
C VAL A 71 -7.54 5.65 -0.97
N PRO A 72 -8.70 5.86 -0.31
CA PRO A 72 -9.04 7.16 0.26
C PRO A 72 -7.97 7.62 1.24
N ARG A 73 -7.53 8.88 1.18
CA ARG A 73 -6.51 9.42 2.11
C ARG A 73 -6.90 9.35 3.59
N PRO A 74 -8.19 9.45 3.97
CA PRO A 74 -8.58 9.26 5.37
C PRO A 74 -8.67 7.80 5.82
N LEU A 75 -8.43 6.81 4.94
CA LEU A 75 -8.53 5.39 5.27
C LEU A 75 -7.35 4.95 6.15
N ARG A 76 -7.64 4.44 7.34
CA ARG A 76 -6.65 3.94 8.32
C ARG A 76 -6.15 2.54 7.99
N ALA A 77 -4.94 2.20 8.42
CA ALA A 77 -4.37 0.87 8.20
C ALA A 77 -5.25 -0.25 8.76
N VAL A 78 -5.83 -0.07 9.95
CA VAL A 78 -6.76 -1.03 10.56
C VAL A 78 -8.00 -1.26 9.70
N GLU A 79 -8.54 -0.21 9.08
CA GLU A 79 -9.72 -0.30 8.22
C GLU A 79 -9.39 -1.04 6.93
N LEU A 80 -8.24 -0.72 6.32
CA LEU A 80 -7.74 -1.45 5.15
C LEU A 80 -7.54 -2.94 5.46
N ALA A 81 -6.93 -3.26 6.60
CA ALA A 81 -6.74 -4.64 7.03
C ALA A 81 -8.07 -5.38 7.18
N MET A 82 -9.03 -4.80 7.91
CA MET A 82 -10.34 -5.40 8.13
C MET A 82 -11.13 -5.61 6.83
N ILE A 83 -11.09 -4.64 5.90
CA ILE A 83 -11.78 -4.79 4.61
C ILE A 83 -11.16 -5.93 3.80
N MET A 84 -9.82 -5.97 3.68
CA MET A 84 -9.15 -7.03 2.92
C MET A 84 -9.31 -8.40 3.57
N ASP A 85 -9.31 -8.48 4.90
CA ASP A 85 -9.52 -9.75 5.62
C ASP A 85 -10.92 -10.30 5.41
N ARG A 86 -11.96 -9.44 5.40
CA ARG A 86 -13.32 -9.88 5.06
C ARG A 86 -13.43 -10.41 3.63
N LEU A 87 -12.65 -9.87 2.70
CA LEU A 87 -12.72 -10.24 1.28
C LEU A 87 -11.91 -11.49 0.94
N TYR A 88 -10.73 -11.64 1.54
CA TYR A 88 -9.76 -12.68 1.14
C TYR A 88 -9.28 -13.54 2.30
N GLY A 89 -9.51 -13.13 3.54
CA GLY A 89 -9.02 -13.76 4.76
C GLY A 89 -7.50 -13.71 4.93
N GLY A 90 -7.03 -14.02 6.12
CA GLY A 90 -5.62 -14.26 6.40
C GLY A 90 -4.75 -13.01 6.26
N VAL A 91 -5.29 -11.81 6.47
CA VAL A 91 -4.47 -10.60 6.58
C VAL A 91 -3.72 -10.64 7.91
N CYS A 92 -2.41 -10.44 7.87
CA CYS A 92 -1.59 -10.33 9.07
C CYS A 92 -1.15 -8.89 9.34
N TYR A 93 -1.05 -8.06 8.29
CA TYR A 93 -0.62 -6.67 8.39
C TYR A 93 -1.19 -5.81 7.27
N ALA A 94 -1.44 -4.54 7.59
CA ALA A 94 -1.66 -3.50 6.59
C ALA A 94 -0.89 -2.23 6.95
N GLY A 95 -0.54 -1.46 5.92
CA GLY A 95 0.06 -0.15 6.07
C GLY A 95 -0.47 0.83 5.04
N ILE A 96 -0.55 2.10 5.41
CA ILE A 96 -0.85 3.23 4.54
C ILE A 96 0.47 3.86 4.11
N ASP A 97 0.65 4.04 2.82
CA ASP A 97 1.85 4.67 2.29
C ASP A 97 1.76 6.19 2.51
N THR A 98 2.61 6.68 3.40
CA THR A 98 2.76 8.10 3.69
C THR A 98 3.93 8.72 2.94
N ASP A 99 3.89 10.03 2.75
CA ASP A 99 5.06 10.78 2.33
C ASP A 99 6.21 10.64 3.37
N PRO A 100 7.46 10.35 2.97
CA PRO A 100 8.56 10.21 3.91
C PRO A 100 8.87 11.48 4.70
N GLU A 101 8.66 12.65 4.11
CA GLU A 101 8.95 13.96 4.72
C GLU A 101 7.72 14.48 5.47
N LEU A 102 6.56 14.49 4.79
CA LEU A 102 5.34 15.09 5.33
C LEU A 102 4.55 14.15 6.25
N LYS A 103 4.92 12.86 6.30
CA LYS A 103 4.21 11.80 7.05
C LYS A 103 2.71 11.74 6.78
N TYR A 104 2.28 12.18 5.59
CA TYR A 104 0.87 12.29 5.21
C TYR A 104 0.48 11.24 4.15
N PRO A 105 -0.72 10.62 4.20
CA PRO A 105 -1.15 9.60 3.26
C PRO A 105 -1.14 10.05 1.79
N LYS A 106 -0.56 9.21 0.93
CA LYS A 106 -0.49 9.44 -0.53
C LYS A 106 -1.67 8.85 -1.31
N GLY A 107 -2.57 8.15 -0.64
CA GLY A 107 -3.67 7.42 -1.29
C GLY A 107 -3.21 6.08 -1.86
N ALA A 108 -2.24 5.45 -1.22
CA ALA A 108 -1.84 4.08 -1.47
C ALA A 108 -1.62 3.34 -0.14
N GLY A 109 -1.60 2.02 -0.19
CA GLY A 109 -1.30 1.18 0.96
C GLY A 109 -0.76 -0.18 0.55
N ARG A 110 -0.45 -1.00 1.54
CA ARG A 110 0.08 -2.35 1.42
C ARG A 110 -0.65 -3.28 2.36
N VAL A 111 -0.86 -4.52 1.94
CA VAL A 111 -1.51 -5.55 2.76
C VAL A 111 -0.73 -6.85 2.61
N ALA A 112 -0.34 -7.44 3.73
CA ALA A 112 0.38 -8.69 3.78
C ALA A 112 -0.55 -9.81 4.26
N PHE A 113 -0.41 -10.98 3.62
CA PHE A 113 -1.19 -12.17 3.92
C PHE A 113 -0.34 -13.25 4.58
N SER A 114 -0.93 -13.98 5.52
CA SER A 114 -0.31 -15.11 6.20
C SER A 114 -0.18 -16.33 5.28
N ASN A 115 -1.02 -16.44 4.25
CA ASN A 115 -1.08 -17.59 3.36
C ASN A 115 -1.08 -17.19 1.87
N GLN A 116 -0.60 -18.10 1.03
CA GLN A 116 -0.45 -17.85 -0.41
C GLN A 116 -1.80 -17.80 -1.15
N GLN A 117 -2.81 -18.52 -0.67
CA GLN A 117 -4.14 -18.57 -1.30
C GLN A 117 -4.82 -17.20 -1.27
N SER A 118 -4.84 -16.53 -0.12
CA SER A 118 -5.40 -15.18 0.04
C SER A 118 -4.63 -14.15 -0.78
N TYR A 119 -3.30 -14.23 -0.81
CA TYR A 119 -2.46 -13.39 -1.66
C TYR A 119 -2.82 -13.53 -3.15
N ILE A 120 -2.90 -14.75 -3.67
CA ILE A 120 -3.25 -15.01 -5.09
C ILE A 120 -4.69 -14.54 -5.39
N ALA A 121 -5.63 -14.78 -4.47
CA ALA A 121 -7.01 -14.33 -4.63
C ALA A 121 -7.10 -12.80 -4.76
N ALA A 122 -6.37 -12.06 -3.91
CA ALA A 122 -6.33 -10.62 -3.94
C ALA A 122 -5.69 -10.08 -5.25
N ILE A 123 -4.56 -10.65 -5.69
CA ILE A 123 -3.93 -10.27 -6.97
C ILE A 123 -4.83 -10.55 -8.17
N SER A 124 -5.51 -11.71 -8.16
CA SER A 124 -6.40 -12.12 -9.25
C SER A 124 -7.60 -11.18 -9.42
N ALA A 125 -8.06 -10.55 -8.33
CA ALA A 125 -9.16 -9.60 -8.39
C ALA A 125 -8.80 -8.32 -9.18
N ARG A 126 -7.53 -7.89 -9.14
CA ARG A 126 -6.96 -6.67 -9.78
C ARG A 126 -7.59 -5.34 -9.36
N PHE A 127 -8.90 -5.30 -9.13
CA PHE A 127 -9.63 -4.17 -8.61
C PHE A 127 -10.59 -4.63 -7.53
N VAL A 128 -10.73 -3.81 -6.49
CA VAL A 128 -11.66 -4.05 -5.39
C VAL A 128 -12.41 -2.77 -5.06
N GLN A 129 -13.68 -2.88 -4.67
CA GLN A 129 -14.45 -1.75 -4.17
C GLN A 129 -14.16 -1.58 -2.68
N LEU A 130 -13.67 -0.41 -2.29
CA LEU A 130 -13.49 -0.03 -0.90
C LEU A 130 -14.57 0.98 -0.51
N GLN A 131 -15.33 0.64 0.52
CA GLN A 131 -16.27 1.55 1.17
C GLN A 131 -15.67 2.05 2.49
N HIS A 132 -15.59 3.37 2.63
CA HIS A 132 -15.14 4.05 3.85
C HIS A 132 -16.05 5.26 4.13
N GLY A 133 -16.97 5.11 5.08
CA GLY A 133 -18.05 6.07 5.29
C GLY A 133 -18.86 6.24 4.01
N ASP A 134 -19.06 7.49 3.57
CA ASP A 134 -19.78 7.81 2.32
C ASP A 134 -18.91 7.70 1.06
N ILE A 135 -17.64 7.27 1.20
CA ILE A 135 -16.71 7.12 0.08
C ILE A 135 -16.81 5.69 -0.44
N ASP A 136 -17.29 5.53 -1.67
CA ASP A 136 -17.17 4.30 -2.44
C ASP A 136 -16.13 4.49 -3.55
N LYS A 137 -15.06 3.69 -3.52
CA LYS A 137 -13.95 3.85 -4.44
C LYS A 137 -13.41 2.51 -4.92
N ARG A 138 -13.33 2.38 -6.24
CA ARG A 138 -12.63 1.29 -6.90
C ARG A 138 -11.12 1.52 -6.82
N VAL A 139 -10.41 0.64 -6.12
CA VAL A 139 -8.96 0.69 -5.97
C VAL A 139 -8.29 -0.41 -6.78
N GLU A 140 -7.03 -0.20 -7.14
CA GLU A 140 -6.23 -1.14 -7.91
C GLU A 140 -5.35 -1.98 -6.98
N VAL A 141 -5.29 -3.28 -7.23
CA VAL A 141 -4.46 -4.24 -6.49
C VAL A 141 -3.37 -4.76 -7.41
N LYS A 142 -2.12 -4.73 -6.94
CA LYS A 142 -0.93 -5.22 -7.66
C LYS A 142 -0.03 -6.01 -6.72
N PRO A 143 0.81 -6.93 -7.24
CA PRO A 143 1.88 -7.51 -6.45
C PRO A 143 2.81 -6.41 -5.91
N TYR A 144 3.22 -6.53 -4.65
CA TYR A 144 4.31 -5.71 -4.13
C TYR A 144 5.63 -6.28 -4.64
N VAL A 145 6.34 -5.51 -5.46
CA VAL A 145 7.59 -5.94 -6.11
C VAL A 145 8.78 -5.50 -5.26
N LEU A 146 9.70 -6.43 -5.02
CA LEU A 146 10.91 -6.28 -4.19
C LEU A 146 12.14 -6.22 -5.09
N ASP A 147 13.10 -5.37 -4.76
CA ASP A 147 14.25 -5.10 -5.64
C ASP A 147 15.34 -6.18 -5.58
N ASP A 148 15.52 -6.80 -4.42
CA ASP A 148 16.65 -7.67 -4.02
C ASP A 148 16.36 -9.18 -4.12
N GLN A 149 15.42 -9.56 -4.99
CA GLN A 149 15.01 -10.96 -5.10
C GLN A 149 15.87 -11.73 -6.10
N MET A 150 16.29 -12.93 -5.71
CA MET A 150 16.96 -13.87 -6.59
C MET A 150 15.98 -14.46 -7.61
N CYS A 151 16.52 -14.96 -8.73
CA CYS A 151 15.69 -15.66 -9.70
C CYS A 151 15.12 -16.94 -9.08
N ASP A 152 13.80 -17.09 -9.07
CA ASP A 152 13.12 -18.23 -8.43
C ASP A 152 13.47 -19.57 -9.10
N GLU A 153 13.86 -19.54 -10.38
CA GLU A 153 14.16 -20.73 -11.20
C GLU A 153 15.60 -21.24 -11.07
N CYS A 154 16.57 -20.34 -10.91
CA CYS A 154 17.99 -20.73 -10.92
C CYS A 154 18.77 -20.24 -9.70
N GLN A 155 18.13 -19.48 -8.80
CA GLN A 155 18.72 -18.96 -7.57
C GLN A 155 20.06 -18.23 -7.83
N GLY A 156 20.15 -17.51 -8.96
CA GLY A 156 21.34 -16.76 -9.35
C GLY A 156 22.40 -17.54 -10.14
N ALA A 157 22.28 -18.87 -10.26
CA ALA A 157 23.27 -19.72 -10.90
C ALA A 157 23.54 -19.38 -12.37
N ARG A 158 22.54 -18.82 -13.08
CA ARG A 158 22.64 -18.46 -14.51
C ARG A 158 22.91 -16.97 -14.75
N CYS A 159 23.08 -16.17 -13.70
CA CYS A 159 23.31 -14.72 -13.81
C CYS A 159 24.41 -14.21 -12.87
N GLY A 160 25.37 -15.08 -12.51
CA GLY A 160 26.52 -14.70 -11.68
C GLY A 160 26.14 -14.19 -10.29
N GLY A 161 25.06 -14.73 -9.71
CA GLY A 161 24.57 -14.31 -8.39
C GLY A 161 23.84 -12.97 -8.35
N LYS A 162 23.62 -12.31 -9.50
CA LYS A 162 22.85 -11.05 -9.55
C LYS A 162 21.37 -11.27 -9.24
N PHE A 163 20.73 -10.25 -8.64
CA PHE A 163 19.29 -10.22 -8.44
C PHE A 163 18.52 -10.25 -9.77
N ALA A 164 17.30 -10.77 -9.71
CA ALA A 164 16.41 -10.87 -10.86
C ALA A 164 15.90 -9.48 -11.29
N PRO A 165 16.16 -9.05 -12.54
CA PRO A 165 15.70 -7.76 -13.05
C PRO A 165 14.19 -7.77 -13.40
N PHE A 166 13.60 -8.95 -13.55
CA PHE A 166 12.20 -9.10 -13.99
C PHE A 166 11.33 -9.75 -12.93
N PHE A 167 10.12 -9.24 -12.79
CA PHE A 167 9.03 -9.90 -12.07
C PHE A 167 7.85 -10.14 -13.02
N CYS A 168 7.35 -11.37 -13.07
CA CYS A 168 6.13 -11.69 -13.83
C CYS A 168 4.90 -11.56 -12.93
N ALA A 169 4.09 -10.53 -13.16
CA ALA A 169 2.86 -10.29 -12.40
C ALA A 169 1.65 -11.14 -12.85
N ASN A 170 1.83 -12.07 -13.81
CA ASN A 170 0.77 -12.99 -14.18
C ASN A 170 0.55 -14.00 -13.02
N VAL A 171 -0.71 -14.27 -12.69
CA VAL A 171 -1.13 -15.14 -11.59
C VAL A 171 -0.59 -16.57 -11.69
N THR A 172 -0.27 -17.04 -12.91
CA THR A 172 0.32 -18.37 -13.16
C THR A 172 1.84 -18.41 -12.93
N CYS A 173 2.46 -17.24 -12.76
CA CYS A 173 3.90 -17.09 -12.51
C CYS A 173 4.16 -16.53 -11.11
N LEU A 174 3.82 -15.24 -10.87
CA LEU A 174 4.10 -14.50 -9.62
C LEU A 174 5.54 -14.72 -9.12
N GLN A 175 6.49 -14.64 -10.04
CA GLN A 175 7.88 -15.06 -9.85
C GLN A 175 8.88 -14.05 -10.40
N TYR A 176 10.07 -14.07 -9.81
CA TYR A 176 11.24 -13.31 -10.20
C TYR A 176 12.12 -14.14 -11.15
N TYR A 177 12.54 -13.53 -12.26
CA TYR A 177 13.34 -14.19 -13.28
C TYR A 177 14.59 -13.38 -13.64
N CYS A 178 15.73 -14.08 -13.79
CA CYS A 178 16.86 -13.54 -14.53
C CYS A 178 16.54 -13.51 -16.03
N GLU A 179 17.33 -12.77 -16.81
CA GLU A 179 17.10 -12.63 -18.26
C GLU A 179 17.03 -13.99 -18.98
N PHE A 180 17.94 -14.90 -18.66
CA PHE A 180 17.98 -16.24 -19.27
C PHE A 180 16.71 -17.05 -18.94
N CYS A 181 16.33 -17.12 -17.66
CA CYS A 181 15.16 -17.89 -17.24
C CYS A 181 13.87 -17.27 -17.77
N TRP A 182 13.79 -15.94 -17.83
CA TRP A 182 12.65 -15.24 -18.44
C TRP A 182 12.46 -15.68 -19.89
N ALA A 183 13.52 -15.58 -20.71
CA ALA A 183 13.46 -15.92 -22.13
C ALA A 183 13.10 -17.40 -22.36
N ASN A 184 13.65 -18.31 -21.57
CA ASN A 184 13.36 -19.75 -21.70
C ASN A 184 11.91 -20.10 -21.30
N ILE A 185 11.38 -19.48 -20.24
CA ILE A 185 10.06 -19.82 -19.72
C ILE A 185 8.94 -19.11 -20.48
N HIS A 186 9.15 -17.84 -20.84
CA HIS A 186 8.13 -17.02 -21.51
C HIS A 186 8.19 -17.10 -23.04
N SER A 187 9.06 -17.94 -23.61
CA SER A 187 8.96 -18.33 -25.03
C SER A 187 8.08 -19.57 -25.25
N ARG A 188 7.64 -20.23 -24.17
CA ARG A 188 6.77 -21.41 -24.25
C ARG A 188 5.31 -21.00 -24.49
N ALA A 189 4.58 -21.84 -25.22
CA ALA A 189 3.16 -21.64 -25.49
C ALA A 189 2.33 -21.47 -24.20
N GLY A 190 1.43 -20.49 -24.21
CA GLY A 190 0.63 -20.06 -23.07
C GLY A 190 1.28 -19.01 -22.16
N ARG A 191 2.55 -18.64 -22.37
CA ARG A 191 3.27 -17.64 -21.54
C ARG A 191 3.90 -16.50 -22.35
N GLU A 192 3.84 -16.57 -23.67
CA GLU A 192 4.38 -15.59 -24.61
C GLU A 192 3.76 -14.19 -24.48
N PHE A 193 2.55 -14.10 -23.92
CA PHE A 193 1.85 -12.82 -23.70
C PHE A 193 2.15 -12.18 -22.35
N HIS A 194 2.90 -12.86 -21.47
CA HIS A 194 3.27 -12.29 -20.17
C HIS A 194 4.26 -11.14 -20.37
N LYS A 195 4.05 -10.05 -19.64
CA LYS A 195 4.93 -8.87 -19.70
C LYS A 195 5.76 -8.77 -18.42
N PRO A 196 7.09 -8.59 -18.53
CA PRO A 196 7.92 -8.40 -17.35
C PRO A 196 7.66 -7.02 -16.77
N LEU A 197 7.52 -6.93 -15.45
CA LEU A 197 7.75 -5.69 -14.74
C LEU A 197 9.26 -5.55 -14.59
N VAL A 198 9.82 -4.55 -15.28
CA VAL A 198 11.25 -4.21 -15.22
C VAL A 198 11.45 -3.25 -14.06
N LYS A 199 12.38 -3.56 -13.18
CA LYS A 199 12.79 -2.69 -12.07
C LYS A 199 13.71 -1.60 -12.63
N GLU A 200 13.20 -0.39 -12.83
CA GLU A 200 14.07 0.75 -13.16
C GLU A 200 14.87 1.17 -11.92
N GLY A 201 16.20 1.13 -12.02
CA GLY A 201 17.15 1.89 -11.19
C GLY A 201 17.12 1.62 -9.68
N ALA A 202 18.13 0.89 -9.21
CA ALA A 202 18.44 0.59 -7.80
C ALA A 202 18.83 1.82 -6.93
N ASP A 203 18.34 3.03 -7.24
CA ASP A 203 18.81 4.30 -6.66
C ASP A 203 17.81 4.98 -5.71
N ARG A 204 16.71 4.30 -5.37
CA ARG A 204 15.96 4.64 -4.16
C ARG A 204 15.75 3.38 -3.36
N PRO A 205 16.38 3.22 -2.18
CA PRO A 205 15.93 2.21 -1.27
C PRO A 205 14.47 2.52 -0.94
N ARG A 206 13.54 1.69 -1.43
CA ARG A 206 12.28 1.47 -0.70
C ARG A 206 12.64 0.66 0.54
N GLN A 207 13.46 1.24 1.42
CA GLN A 207 13.78 0.67 2.72
C GLN A 207 12.49 0.73 3.53
N ILE A 208 11.74 -0.37 3.50
CA ILE A 208 10.76 -0.64 4.53
C ILE A 208 11.59 -1.07 5.74
N HIS A 209 11.79 -0.15 6.67
CA HIS A 209 12.00 -0.54 8.04
C HIS A 209 10.66 -1.09 8.52
N PHE A 210 10.52 -2.41 8.50
CA PHE A 210 9.56 -3.03 9.40
C PHE A 210 10.03 -2.65 10.81
N ARG A 211 9.36 -1.68 11.43
CA ARG A 211 9.62 -1.34 12.83
C ARG A 211 9.02 -2.48 13.66
N TRP A 212 9.84 -3.51 13.87
CA TRP A 212 9.58 -4.53 14.87
C TRP A 212 10.12 -4.02 16.20
N ASN A 213 9.25 -3.88 17.20
CA ASN A 213 9.64 -3.95 18.60
C ASN A 213 9.33 -5.35 19.11
#